data_AF-A0A838FXK2-F1
#
_entry.id   AF-A0A838FXK2-F1
#
_cell.length_a   1.000
_cell.length_b   1.000
_cell.length_c   1.000
_cell.angle_alpha   90.00
_cell.angle_beta   90.00
_cell.angle_gamma   90.00
#
_symmetry.space_group_name_H-M   'P 1'
#
loop_
_entity.id
_entity.type
_entity.pdbx_description
1 polymer ?
#
loop_
_entity_poly.entity_id
_entity_poly.type
_entity_poly.pdbx_seq_one_letter_code
_entity_poly.pdbx_strand_id
1 'polypeptide(L)' 'YGIEMVKDKATKETFSDAEAEKLLRGFLSKALYDAGLYCRADDRGDPVIQLSPPLICEQEHFDEIEQKLRAVLEEAQTLL' A
#
# COMPACT_ATOMS: atom_id res chain seq x y z
N TYR A 1 -10.24 4.84 3.57
CA TYR A 1 -9.84 3.53 4.16
C TYR A 1 -8.34 3.51 4.35
N GLY A 2 -7.87 3.23 5.57
CA GLY A 2 -6.44 3.02 5.86
C GLY A 2 -6.15 1.52 5.94
N ILE A 3 -5.07 1.09 5.29
CA ILE A 3 -4.60 -0.30 5.30
C ILE A 3 -3.23 -0.29 5.98
N GLU A 4 -3.21 -0.75 7.23
CA GLU A 4 -1.97 -0.93 8.00
C GLU A 4 -1.22 -2.16 7.49
N MET A 5 0.08 -2.00 7.31
CA MET A 5 0.96 -3.04 6.80
C MET A 5 1.84 -3.58 7.91
N VAL A 6 1.96 -4.90 7.96
CA VAL A 6 2.91 -5.62 8.81
C VAL A 6 3.76 -6.54 7.95
N LYS A 7 4.99 -6.81 8.40
CA LYS A 7 5.92 -7.72 7.73
C LYS A 7 5.44 -9.16 7.84
N ASP A 8 5.00 -9.57 9.01
CA ASP A 8 4.46 -10.90 9.26
C ASP A 8 3.02 -10.83 9.79
N LYS A 9 2.13 -11.56 9.12
CA LYS A 9 0.69 -11.54 9.43
C LYS A 9 0.36 -12.27 10.75
N ALA A 10 1.11 -13.30 11.10
CA ALA A 10 0.87 -14.16 12.27
C ALA A 10 1.41 -13.52 13.55
N THR A 11 2.61 -12.94 13.50
CA THR A 11 3.26 -12.30 14.65
C THR A 11 2.91 -10.82 14.79
N LYS A 12 2.41 -10.19 13.72
CA LYS A 12 2.23 -8.72 13.62
C LYS A 12 3.56 -7.96 13.75
N GLU A 13 4.66 -8.61 13.38
CA GLU A 13 5.96 -7.93 13.30
C GLU A 13 5.87 -6.75 12.34
N THR A 14 6.25 -5.57 12.82
CA THR A 14 6.30 -4.35 12.02
C THR A 14 7.62 -4.24 11.27
N PHE A 15 7.68 -3.34 10.30
CA PHE A 15 8.90 -3.05 9.55
C PHE A 15 9.87 -2.25 10.41
N SER A 16 11.18 -2.47 10.22
CA SER A 16 12.18 -1.52 10.71
C SER A 16 12.12 -0.21 9.91
N ASP A 17 12.62 0.90 10.48
CA ASP A 17 12.64 2.21 9.82
C ASP A 17 13.28 2.16 8.41
N ALA A 18 14.36 1.38 8.26
CA ALA A 18 15.06 1.24 6.99
C ALA A 18 14.25 0.43 5.95
N GLU A 19 13.54 -0.62 6.40
CA GLU A 19 12.64 -1.38 5.53
C GLU A 19 11.43 -0.54 5.12
N ALA A 20 10.83 0.20 6.06
CA ALA A 20 9.69 1.07 5.82
C ALA A 20 10.01 2.18 4.80
N GLU A 21 11.14 2.88 4.97
CA GLU A 21 11.60 3.92 4.04
C GLU A 21 11.83 3.35 2.63
N LYS A 22 12.54 2.22 2.53
CA LYS A 22 12.81 1.53 1.26
C LYS A 22 11.52 1.08 0.58
N LEU A 23 10.58 0.51 1.33
CA LEU A 23 9.34 -0.02 0.81
C LEU A 23 8.38 1.10 0.38
N LEU A 24 8.11 2.08 1.26
CA LEU A 24 7.06 3.08 1.07
C LEU A 24 7.49 4.19 0.12
N ARG A 25 8.64 4.82 0.38
CA ARG A 25 9.17 5.91 -0.47
C ARG A 25 9.96 5.38 -1.66
N GLY A 26 10.72 4.30 -1.46
CA GLY A 26 11.56 3.72 -2.51
C GLY A 26 10.79 2.96 -3.59
N PHE A 27 9.62 2.39 -3.27
CA PHE A 27 8.85 1.57 -4.23
C PHE A 27 7.36 1.92 -4.29
N LEU A 28 6.60 1.72 -3.20
CA LEU A 28 5.13 1.71 -3.23
C LEU A 28 4.53 3.01 -3.76
N SER A 29 5.00 4.17 -3.30
CA SER A 29 4.43 5.46 -3.72
C SER A 29 4.48 5.64 -5.24
N LYS A 30 5.58 5.22 -5.87
CA LYS A 30 5.75 5.32 -7.32
C LYS A 30 5.00 4.20 -8.04
N ALA A 31 5.11 2.96 -7.58
CA ALA A 31 4.47 1.81 -8.21
C ALA A 31 2.93 1.93 -8.23
N LEU A 32 2.33 2.40 -7.13
CA LEU A 32 0.88 2.64 -7.06
C LEU A 32 0.46 3.74 -8.04
N TYR A 33 1.25 4.81 -8.14
CA TYR A 33 1.00 5.88 -9.10
C TYR A 33 1.09 5.40 -10.56
N ASP A 34 2.14 4.64 -10.88
CA ASP A 34 2.37 4.07 -12.22
C ASP A 34 1.28 3.05 -12.60
N ALA A 35 0.73 2.31 -11.62
CA ALA A 35 -0.44 1.45 -11.79
C ALA A 35 -1.76 2.25 -11.98
N GLY A 36 -1.72 3.58 -11.91
CA GLY A 36 -2.88 4.45 -12.04
C GLY A 36 -3.75 4.48 -10.78
N LEU A 37 -3.18 4.23 -9.60
CA LEU A 37 -3.84 4.36 -8.31
C LEU A 37 -3.22 5.51 -7.51
N TYR A 38 -3.88 6.66 -7.53
CA TYR A 38 -3.44 7.82 -6.74
C TYR A 38 -3.88 7.68 -5.28
N CYS A 39 -2.93 7.33 -4.41
CA CYS A 39 -3.14 7.18 -2.98
C CYS A 39 -1.90 7.59 -2.19
N ARG A 40 -2.00 7.59 -0.86
CA ARG A 40 -0.85 7.90 0.01
C ARG A 40 -0.30 6.63 0.63
N ALA A 41 0.98 6.33 0.41
CA ALA A 41 1.76 5.43 1.25
C ALA A 41 2.59 6.29 2.21
N ASP A 42 2.45 6.09 3.53
CA ASP A 42 3.09 6.92 4.55
C ASP A 42 3.50 6.07 5.77
N ASP A 43 4.39 6.63 6.58
CA ASP A 43 5.05 5.98 7.73
C ASP A 43 5.04 6.83 9.00
N ARG A 44 4.09 7.78 9.11
CA ARG A 44 3.93 8.60 10.33
C ARG A 44 3.38 7.76 11.50
N GLY A 45 4.22 6.87 12.04
CA GLY A 45 3.86 5.81 12.97
C GLY A 45 4.04 4.46 12.29
N ASP A 46 2.93 3.80 11.98
CA ASP A 46 2.93 2.51 11.29
C ASP A 46 2.85 2.68 9.77
N PRO A 47 3.55 1.82 8.99
CA PRO A 47 3.40 1.75 7.54
C PRO A 47 1.94 1.57 7.11
N VAL A 48 1.40 2.56 6.39
CA VAL A 48 -0.01 2.59 5.99
C VAL A 48 -0.20 3.02 4.54
N ILE A 49 -1.14 2.37 3.86
CA ILE A 49 -1.69 2.82 2.59
C ILE A 49 -3.07 3.43 2.86
N GLN A 50 -3.21 4.71 2.56
CA GLN A 50 -4.45 5.46 2.72
C GLN A 50 -5.14 5.66 1.37
N LEU A 51 -6.33 5.08 1.25
CA LEU A 51 -7.26 5.22 0.13
C LEU A 51 -8.36 6.22 0.50
N SER A 52 -8.70 7.12 -0.43
CA SER A 52 -9.77 8.10 -0.26
C SER A 52 -10.64 8.19 -1.53
N PRO A 53 -11.33 7.09 -1.91
CA PRO A 53 -12.18 7.09 -3.09
C PRO A 53 -13.34 8.10 -2.93
N PRO A 54 -13.78 8.76 -4.02
CA PRO A 54 -14.98 9.58 -4.02
C PRO A 54 -16.22 8.83 -3.52
N LEU A 55 -17.17 9.55 -2.92
CA LEU A 55 -18.43 8.97 -2.42
C LEU A 55 -19.37 8.46 -3.52
N ILE A 56 -19.07 8.78 -4.78
CA ILE A 56 -19.81 8.31 -5.96
C ILE A 56 -19.21 7.01 -6.55
N CYS A 57 -18.18 6.45 -5.93
CA CYS A 57 -17.57 5.20 -6.39
C CYS A 57 -18.53 4.03 -6.17
N GLU A 58 -18.80 3.32 -7.25
CA GLU A 58 -19.51 2.04 -7.28
C GLU A 58 -18.55 0.84 -7.14
N GLN A 59 -19.11 -0.36 -7.02
CA GLN A 59 -18.36 -1.62 -6.81
C GLN A 59 -17.19 -1.81 -7.79
N GLU A 60 -17.39 -1.49 -9.08
CA GLU A 60 -16.35 -1.63 -10.11
C GLU A 60 -15.07 -0.82 -9.80
N HIS A 61 -15.22 0.35 -9.18
CA HIS A 61 -14.07 1.17 -8.78
C HIS A 61 -13.30 0.54 -7.61
N PHE A 62 -14.01 -0.12 -6.69
CA PHE A 62 -13.37 -0.83 -5.58
C PHE A 62 -12.64 -2.08 -6.08
N ASP A 63 -13.21 -2.78 -7.05
CA ASP A 63 -12.56 -3.92 -7.70
C ASP A 63 -11.27 -3.48 -8.43
N GLU A 64 -11.30 -2.35 -9.13
CA GLU A 64 -10.10 -1.78 -9.77
C GLU A 64 -9.02 -1.38 -8.73
N ILE A 65 -9.42 -0.72 -7.64
CA ILE A 65 -8.51 -0.35 -6.55
C ILE A 65 -7.87 -1.61 -5.95
N GLU A 66 -8.66 -2.65 -5.67
CA GLU A 66 -8.19 -3.91 -5.09
C GLU A 66 -7.19 -4.61 -6.02
N GLN A 67 -7.51 -4.73 -7.30
CA GLN A 67 -6.66 -5.40 -8.28
C GLN A 67 -5.31 -4.70 -8.42
N LYS A 68 -5.31 -3.37 -8.55
CA LYS A 68 -4.08 -2.57 -8.63
C LYS A 68 -3.25 -2.65 -7.37
N LEU A 69 -3.90 -2.53 -6.21
CA LEU A 69 -3.24 -2.61 -4.92
C LEU A 69 -2.60 -3.99 -4.72
N ARG A 70 -3.33 -5.07 -5.04
CA ARG A 70 -2.83 -6.45 -4.97
C ARG A 70 -1.58 -6.64 -5.82
N ALA A 71 -1.63 -6.26 -7.10
CA ALA A 71 -0.51 -6.44 -8.02
C ALA A 71 0.77 -5.76 -7.48
N VAL A 72 0.64 -4.50 -7.04
CA VAL A 72 1.78 -3.76 -6.49
C VAL A 72 2.29 -4.37 -5.18
N LEU A 73 1.42 -4.84 -4.30
CA LEU A 73 1.82 -5.48 -3.04
C LEU A 73 2.50 -6.84 -3.26
N GLU A 74 2.06 -7.62 -4.25
CA GLU A 74 2.71 -8.87 -4.64
C GLU A 74 4.14 -8.63 -5.15
N GLU A 75 4.35 -7.58 -5.96
CA GLU A 75 5.69 -7.17 -6.36
C GLU A 75 6.52 -6.69 -5.16
N ALA A 76 5.94 -5.87 -4.28
CA ALA A 76 6.61 -5.34 -3.11
C ALA A 76 7.12 -6.44 -2.16
N GLN A 77 6.39 -7.55 -2.05
CA GLN A 77 6.77 -8.70 -1.23
C GLN A 77 8.09 -9.33 -1.71
N THR A 78 8.45 -9.19 -2.98
CA THR A 78 9.72 -9.73 -3.51
C THR A 78 10.95 -8.87 -3.20
N LEU A 79 10.75 -7.67 -2.64
CA LEU A 79 11.80 -6.69 -2.36
C LEU A 79 12.32 -6.70 -0.91
N LEU A 80 11.68 -7.50 -0.05
CA LEU A 80 11.90 -7.66 1.39
C LEU A 80 12.58 -9.01 1.69
#